data_AF-A0A7V7LIQ2-F1
#
_entry.id   AF-A0A7V7LIQ2-F1
#
_cell.length_a   1.000
_cell.length_b   1.000
_cell.length_c   1.000
_cell.angle_alpha   90.00
_cell.angle_beta   90.00
_cell.angle_gamma   90.00
#
_symmetry.space_group_name_H-M   'P 1'
#
loop_
_entity.id
_entity.type
_entity.pdbx_description
1 polymer ?
#
loop_
_entity_poly.entity_id
_entity_poly.type
_entity_poly.pdbx_seq_one_letter_code
_entity_poly.pdbx_strand_id
1 'polypeptide(L)'
;MKPVLKNIIISLVFSIVGVCWALFDFFMLDADWLLIWIGVLMAYLSLYIMIGLYSRKTYDSKLAKVLLKTIITTFSFGALGISFGVVHEILGPLSLTLMTWYWFIMLFLYLIPIILLVILVLVNSKNHNFPWVYSILILLNILLTLWPLFWPLFINFMGSAMNASAGW
;
A
#
# COMPACT_ATOMS: atom_id res chain seq x y z
N MET A 1 -20.47 -15.61 10.86
CA MET A 1 -19.28 -14.80 11.20
C MET A 1 -19.67 -13.33 11.25
N LYS A 2 -19.24 -12.54 12.26
CA LYS A 2 -19.54 -11.09 12.27
C LYS A 2 -18.99 -10.45 10.99
N PRO A 3 -19.74 -9.54 10.33
CA PRO A 3 -19.34 -8.96 9.04
C PRO A 3 -17.97 -8.25 9.08
N VAL A 4 -17.59 -7.70 10.24
CA VAL A 4 -16.28 -7.07 10.45
C VAL A 4 -15.13 -8.08 10.35
N LEU A 5 -15.23 -9.22 11.04
CA LEU A 5 -14.20 -10.27 11.00
C LEU A 5 -14.04 -10.85 9.60
N LYS A 6 -15.14 -10.98 8.84
CA LYS A 6 -15.11 -11.44 7.44
C LYS A 6 -14.21 -10.56 6.58
N ASN A 7 -14.38 -9.24 6.65
CA ASN A 7 -13.57 -8.33 5.86
C ASN A 7 -12.11 -8.31 6.32
N ILE A 8 -11.83 -8.44 7.63
CA ILE A 8 -10.46 -8.55 8.15
C ILE A 8 -9.77 -9.79 7.56
N ILE A 9 -10.44 -10.95 7.57
CA ILE A 9 -9.88 -12.18 7.03
C ILE A 9 -9.68 -12.08 5.51
N ILE A 10 -10.64 -11.54 4.76
CA ILE A 10 -10.49 -11.35 3.30
C ILE A 10 -9.29 -10.46 3.01
N SER A 11 -9.16 -9.34 3.73
CA SER A 11 -8.04 -8.41 3.58
C SER A 11 -6.70 -9.08 3.92
N LEU A 12 -6.67 -9.92 4.95
CA LEU A 12 -5.49 -10.70 5.34
C LEU A 12 -5.11 -11.76 4.29
N VAL A 13 -6.07 -12.39 3.62
CA VAL A 13 -5.79 -13.28 2.48
C VAL A 13 -5.12 -12.50 1.36
N PHE A 14 -5.62 -11.31 1.02
CA PHE A 14 -5.01 -10.46 -0.02
C PHE A 14 -3.57 -10.05 0.33
N SER A 15 -3.27 -9.70 1.58
CA SER A 15 -1.89 -9.35 1.95
C SER A 15 -0.96 -10.56 1.95
N ILE A 16 -1.41 -11.73 2.40
CA ILE A 16 -0.63 -12.97 2.30
C ILE A 16 -0.33 -13.29 0.83
N VAL A 17 -1.34 -13.24 -0.04
CA VAL A 17 -1.15 -13.47 -1.48
C VAL A 17 -0.16 -12.46 -2.07
N GLY A 18 -0.27 -11.18 -1.70
CA GLY A 18 0.68 -10.15 -2.12
C GLY A 18 2.11 -10.44 -1.68
N VAL A 19 2.32 -10.88 -0.43
CA VAL A 19 3.64 -11.28 0.09
C VAL A 19 4.17 -12.52 -0.63
N CYS A 20 3.35 -13.56 -0.79
CA CYS A 20 3.73 -14.78 -1.49
C CYS A 20 4.14 -14.47 -2.94
N TRP A 21 3.40 -13.58 -3.61
CA TRP A 21 3.72 -13.14 -4.96
C TRP A 21 5.03 -12.34 -5.00
N ALA A 22 5.20 -11.36 -4.11
CA ALA A 22 6.43 -10.57 -4.04
C ALA A 22 7.66 -11.45 -3.71
N LEU A 23 7.50 -12.48 -2.89
CA LEU A 23 8.57 -13.46 -2.61
C LEU A 23 8.86 -14.31 -3.84
N PHE A 24 7.82 -14.77 -4.54
CA PHE A 24 7.97 -15.53 -5.78
C PHE A 24 8.76 -14.72 -6.82
N ASP A 25 8.38 -13.48 -7.08
CA ASP A 25 9.10 -12.60 -8.01
C ASP A 25 10.53 -12.29 -7.53
N PHE A 26 10.75 -12.16 -6.22
CA PHE A 26 12.08 -11.92 -5.67
C PHE A 26 13.03 -13.12 -5.84
N PHE A 27 12.54 -14.35 -5.65
CA PHE A 27 13.35 -15.56 -5.83
C PHE A 27 13.52 -15.95 -7.30
N MET A 28 12.53 -15.61 -8.13
CA MET A 28 12.58 -15.83 -9.56
C MET A 28 13.26 -14.60 -10.18
N LEU A 29 14.60 -14.57 -10.11
CA LEU A 29 15.48 -13.44 -10.49
C LEU A 29 15.25 -12.83 -11.89
N ASP A 30 14.53 -13.52 -12.78
CA ASP A 30 14.12 -13.09 -14.13
C ASP A 30 12.61 -12.78 -14.25
N ALA A 31 11.91 -12.55 -13.13
CA ALA A 31 10.49 -12.23 -13.16
C ALA A 31 10.25 -10.93 -13.95
N ASP A 32 9.34 -10.99 -14.92
CA ASP A 32 8.95 -9.83 -15.71
C ASP A 32 8.55 -8.67 -14.80
N TRP A 33 9.10 -7.48 -15.07
CA TRP A 33 8.83 -6.27 -14.30
C TRP A 33 7.32 -5.98 -14.13
N LEU A 34 6.52 -6.34 -15.14
CA LEU A 34 5.06 -6.20 -15.10
C LEU A 34 4.40 -7.09 -14.03
N LEU A 35 4.93 -8.30 -13.80
CA LEU A 35 4.36 -9.26 -12.86
C LEU A 35 4.52 -8.79 -11.41
N ILE A 36 5.57 -8.02 -11.10
CA ILE A 36 5.80 -7.43 -9.78
C ILE A 36 4.58 -6.59 -9.32
N TRP A 37 3.89 -5.94 -10.24
CA TRP A 37 2.73 -5.11 -9.95
C TRP A 37 1.48 -5.91 -9.54
N ILE A 38 1.45 -7.22 -9.77
CA ILE A 38 0.38 -8.09 -9.26
C ILE A 38 0.45 -8.16 -7.72
N GLY A 39 1.66 -8.29 -7.16
CA GLY A 39 1.88 -8.23 -5.72
C GLY A 39 1.44 -6.90 -5.11
N VAL A 40 1.76 -5.79 -5.78
CA VAL A 40 1.31 -4.42 -5.44
C VAL A 40 -0.21 -4.35 -5.44
N LEU A 41 -0.87 -4.85 -6.49
CA LEU A 41 -2.33 -4.83 -6.62
C LEU A 41 -3.01 -5.57 -5.45
N MET A 42 -2.51 -6.75 -5.09
CA MET A 42 -3.05 -7.54 -3.99
C MET A 42 -2.91 -6.83 -2.64
N ALA A 43 -1.75 -6.20 -2.39
CA ALA A 43 -1.55 -5.42 -1.19
C ALA A 43 -2.43 -4.15 -1.17
N TYR A 44 -2.65 -3.49 -2.32
CA TYR A 44 -3.59 -2.37 -2.45
C TYR A 44 -5.03 -2.79 -2.16
N LEU A 45 -5.49 -3.93 -2.68
CA LEU A 45 -6.82 -4.48 -2.40
C LEU A 45 -7.00 -4.79 -0.91
N SER A 46 -5.97 -5.35 -0.26
CA SER A 46 -5.98 -5.54 1.19
C SER A 46 -6.22 -4.22 1.92
N LEU A 47 -5.41 -3.20 1.65
CA LEU A 47 -5.52 -1.88 2.29
C LEU A 47 -6.87 -1.21 2.00
N TYR A 48 -7.39 -1.35 0.79
CA TYR A 48 -8.71 -0.82 0.42
C TYR A 48 -9.82 -1.40 1.31
N ILE A 49 -9.82 -2.72 1.54
CA ILE A 49 -10.80 -3.39 2.41
C ILE A 49 -10.66 -2.91 3.85
N MET A 50 -9.44 -2.71 4.34
CA MET A 50 -9.16 -2.16 5.67
C MET A 50 -9.68 -0.73 5.81
N ILE A 51 -9.40 0.14 4.86
CA ILE A 51 -9.90 1.52 4.87
C ILE A 51 -11.44 1.52 4.82
N GLY A 52 -12.04 0.66 4.00
CA GLY A 52 -13.49 0.50 3.91
C GLY A 52 -14.15 0.02 5.21
N LEU A 53 -13.45 -0.84 5.97
CA LEU A 53 -13.88 -1.25 7.31
C LEU A 53 -13.98 -0.07 8.28
N TYR A 54 -13.00 0.82 8.24
CA TYR A 54 -13.04 2.03 9.05
C TYR A 54 -14.09 3.02 8.51
N SER A 55 -14.23 3.20 7.21
CA SER A 55 -15.18 4.17 6.63
C SER A 55 -16.65 3.88 6.89
N ARG A 56 -17.04 2.61 7.07
CA ARG A 56 -18.44 2.24 7.31
C ARG A 56 -18.90 2.47 8.75
N LYS A 57 -18.02 2.87 9.66
CA LYS A 57 -18.38 3.13 11.06
C LYS A 57 -18.56 4.63 11.32
N THR A 58 -19.58 4.95 12.10
CA THR A 58 -19.76 6.28 12.69
C THR A 58 -18.74 6.48 13.80
N TYR A 59 -17.80 7.41 13.58
CA TYR A 59 -16.89 7.89 14.62
C TYR A 59 -17.49 9.10 15.33
N ASP A 60 -17.50 9.07 16.66
CA ASP A 60 -17.82 10.27 17.43
C ASP A 60 -16.65 11.25 17.46
N SER A 61 -15.41 10.76 17.38
CA SER A 61 -14.24 11.64 17.45
C SER A 61 -13.98 12.39 16.14
N LYS A 62 -13.87 13.72 16.24
CA LYS A 62 -13.47 14.61 15.12
C LYS A 62 -12.13 14.19 14.52
N LEU A 63 -11.20 13.73 15.37
CA LEU A 63 -9.86 13.28 14.98
C LEU A 63 -9.93 12.06 14.04
N ALA A 64 -10.69 11.01 14.38
CA ALA A 64 -10.79 9.82 13.53
C ALA A 64 -11.41 10.10 12.16
N LYS A 65 -12.39 11.02 12.10
CA LYS A 65 -12.96 11.49 10.82
C LYS A 65 -11.93 12.18 9.94
N VAL A 66 -11.11 13.08 10.52
CA VAL A 66 -10.06 13.78 9.78
C VAL A 66 -9.00 12.80 9.30
N LEU A 67 -8.50 11.92 10.17
CA LEU A 67 -7.53 10.88 9.80
C LEU A 67 -8.04 10.02 8.64
N LEU A 68 -9.28 9.52 8.73
CA LEU A 68 -9.85 8.68 7.69
C LEU A 68 -9.95 9.41 6.35
N LYS A 69 -10.39 10.68 6.35
CA LYS A 69 -10.48 11.48 5.11
C LYS A 69 -9.10 11.67 4.48
N THR A 70 -8.09 11.97 5.29
CA THR A 70 -6.71 12.08 4.83
C THR A 70 -6.21 10.75 4.25
N ILE A 71 -6.44 9.63 4.94
CA ILE A 71 -6.07 8.28 4.47
C ILE A 71 -6.70 7.97 3.12
N ILE A 72 -8.02 8.17 2.97
CA ILE A 72 -8.72 7.88 1.70
C ILE A 72 -8.14 8.72 0.56
N THR A 73 -7.87 9.99 0.84
CA THR A 73 -7.35 10.93 -0.16
C THR A 73 -5.94 10.54 -0.60
N THR A 74 -5.02 10.36 0.34
CA THR A 74 -3.62 9.99 0.03
C THR A 74 -3.50 8.58 -0.55
N PHE A 75 -4.31 7.63 -0.09
CA PHE A 75 -4.38 6.29 -0.67
C PHE A 75 -4.83 6.31 -2.14
N SER A 76 -5.84 7.11 -2.46
CA SER A 76 -6.35 7.25 -3.84
C SER A 76 -5.30 7.91 -4.75
N PHE A 77 -4.64 8.97 -4.28
CA PHE A 77 -3.53 9.58 -5.01
C PHE A 77 -2.36 8.62 -5.18
N GLY A 78 -2.04 7.80 -4.18
CA GLY A 78 -1.02 6.76 -4.30
C GLY A 78 -1.36 5.73 -5.38
N ALA A 79 -2.61 5.25 -5.43
CA ALA A 79 -3.04 4.29 -6.45
C ALA A 79 -2.95 4.88 -7.87
N LEU A 80 -3.44 6.12 -8.04
CA LEU A 80 -3.36 6.83 -9.32
C LEU A 80 -1.92 7.12 -9.71
N GLY A 81 -1.07 7.51 -8.76
CA GLY A 81 0.34 7.73 -9.00
C GLY A 81 1.04 6.45 -9.46
N ILE A 82 0.89 5.33 -8.75
CA ILE A 82 1.49 4.07 -9.18
C ILE A 82 1.03 3.71 -10.60
N SER A 83 -0.27 3.82 -10.88
CA SER A 83 -0.82 3.54 -12.21
C SER A 83 -0.21 4.46 -13.28
N PHE A 84 -0.08 5.76 -12.99
CA PHE A 84 0.53 6.73 -13.89
C PHE A 84 2.01 6.43 -14.16
N GLY A 85 2.78 6.12 -13.12
CA GLY A 85 4.20 5.77 -13.21
C GLY A 85 4.41 4.52 -14.05
N VAL A 86 3.66 3.45 -13.78
CA VAL A 86 3.73 2.20 -14.55
C VAL A 86 3.44 2.45 -16.03
N VAL A 87 2.38 3.18 -16.35
CA VAL A 87 2.04 3.49 -17.74
C VAL A 87 3.13 4.30 -18.44
N HIS A 88 3.73 5.27 -17.75
CA HIS A 88 4.82 6.07 -18.33
C HIS A 88 6.10 5.28 -18.55
N GLU A 89 6.42 4.32 -17.68
CA GLU A 89 7.57 3.43 -17.90
C GLU A 89 7.35 2.50 -19.10
N ILE A 90 6.12 2.03 -19.32
CA ILE A 90 5.78 1.20 -20.49
C ILE A 90 5.83 2.01 -21.80
N LEU A 91 5.31 3.24 -21.80
CA LEU A 91 5.24 4.08 -23.00
C LEU A 91 6.59 4.74 -23.36
N GLY A 92 7.58 4.67 -22.46
CA GLY A 92 8.85 5.38 -22.57
C GLY A 92 8.85 6.62 -21.67
N PRO A 93 9.75 6.69 -20.67
CA PRO A 93 9.78 7.81 -19.74
C PRO A 93 10.25 9.10 -20.44
N LEU A 94 9.63 10.23 -20.09
CA LEU A 94 10.01 11.58 -20.57
C LEU A 94 11.46 11.95 -20.21
N SER A 95 11.93 11.52 -19.04
CA SER A 95 13.31 11.65 -18.58
C SER A 95 13.53 10.69 -17.42
N LEU A 96 14.65 9.96 -17.44
CA LEU A 96 15.03 9.04 -16.36
C LEU A 96 15.27 9.77 -15.02
N THR A 97 15.79 10.99 -15.07
CA THR A 97 15.94 11.84 -13.88
C THR A 97 14.59 12.23 -13.28
N LEU A 98 13.62 12.61 -14.12
CA LEU A 98 12.26 12.91 -13.66
C LEU A 98 11.61 11.65 -13.06
N MET A 99 11.79 10.48 -13.68
CA MET A 99 11.22 9.22 -13.21
C MET A 99 11.82 8.78 -11.87
N THR A 100 13.12 9.03 -11.67
CA THR A 100 13.78 8.79 -10.37
C THR A 100 13.14 9.61 -9.25
N TRP A 101 13.01 10.92 -9.44
CA TRP A 101 12.37 11.78 -8.44
C TRP A 101 10.89 11.45 -8.25
N TYR A 102 10.22 11.03 -9.33
CA TYR A 102 8.84 10.58 -9.28
C TYR A 102 8.67 9.37 -8.36
N TRP A 103 9.43 8.29 -8.58
CA TRP A 103 9.37 7.10 -7.73
C TRP A 103 9.77 7.37 -6.28
N PHE A 104 10.74 8.27 -6.07
CA PHE A 104 11.10 8.74 -4.73
C PHE A 104 9.91 9.42 -4.03
N ILE A 105 9.21 10.34 -4.70
CA ILE A 105 8.01 10.99 -4.16
C ILE A 105 6.90 9.96 -3.89
N MET A 106 6.72 8.98 -4.78
CA MET A 106 5.73 7.92 -4.61
C MET A 106 5.97 7.06 -3.37
N LEU A 107 7.24 6.78 -3.01
CA LEU A 107 7.58 6.11 -1.74
C LEU A 107 7.06 6.88 -0.52
N PHE A 108 7.25 8.21 -0.48
CA PHE A 108 6.73 9.04 0.61
C PHE A 108 5.21 9.11 0.61
N LEU A 109 4.61 9.30 -0.57
CA LEU A 109 3.16 9.36 -0.70
C LEU A 109 2.48 8.09 -0.18
N TYR A 110 3.12 6.94 -0.38
CA TYR A 110 2.66 5.65 0.12
C TYR A 110 2.86 5.43 1.63
N LEU A 111 3.94 5.96 2.22
CA LEU A 111 4.18 5.90 3.67
C LEU A 111 3.08 6.61 4.48
N ILE A 112 2.57 7.74 3.98
CA ILE A 112 1.58 8.57 4.69
C ILE A 112 0.32 7.77 5.07
N PRO A 113 -0.43 7.13 4.14
CA PRO A 113 -1.64 6.39 4.48
C PRO A 113 -1.36 5.23 5.44
N ILE A 114 -0.21 4.54 5.34
CA ILE A 114 0.17 3.46 6.29
C ILE A 114 0.29 4.01 7.71
N ILE A 115 1.10 5.06 7.89
CA ILE A 115 1.35 5.65 9.22
C ILE A 115 0.03 6.12 9.83
N LEU A 116 -0.80 6.81 9.04
CA LEU A 116 -2.11 7.28 9.48
C LEU A 116 -3.05 6.12 9.82
N LEU A 117 -3.01 5.02 9.07
CA LEU A 117 -3.81 3.83 9.35
C LEU A 117 -3.39 3.18 10.66
N VAL A 118 -2.08 3.08 10.94
CA VAL A 118 -1.57 2.58 12.24
C VAL A 118 -2.05 3.48 13.38
N ILE A 119 -1.96 4.81 13.24
CA ILE A 119 -2.47 5.75 14.25
C ILE A 119 -3.98 5.55 14.45
N LEU A 120 -4.75 5.42 13.37
CA LEU A 120 -6.20 5.20 13.43
C LEU A 120 -6.56 3.89 14.16
N VAL A 121 -5.77 2.83 13.94
CA VAL A 121 -5.93 1.54 14.64
C VAL A 121 -5.69 1.71 16.14
N LEU A 122 -4.62 2.42 16.53
CA LEU A 122 -4.27 2.64 17.93
C LEU A 122 -5.30 3.53 18.66
N VAL A 123 -5.84 4.55 17.99
CA VAL A 123 -6.90 5.40 18.54
C VAL A 123 -8.19 4.61 18.75
N ASN A 124 -8.51 3.67 17.84
CA ASN A 124 -9.75 2.90 17.90
C ASN A 124 -9.65 1.57 18.69
N SER A 125 -8.45 1.10 19.05
CA SER A 125 -8.25 -0.16 19.79
C SER A 125 -8.80 -0.12 21.23
N LYS A 126 -9.03 1.09 21.77
CA LYS A 126 -9.64 1.30 23.09
C LYS A 126 -11.17 1.29 23.09
N ASN A 127 -11.80 1.13 21.93
CA ASN A 127 -13.25 1.21 21.77
C ASN A 127 -13.88 -0.20 21.80
N HIS A 128 -15.02 -0.38 22.49
CA HIS A 128 -15.70 -1.69 22.66
C HIS A 128 -16.04 -2.39 21.33
N ASN A 129 -16.13 -1.61 20.24
CA ASN A 129 -16.41 -2.08 18.89
C ASN A 129 -15.22 -2.70 18.15
N PHE A 130 -14.00 -2.62 18.70
CA PHE A 130 -12.78 -3.25 18.20
C PHE A 130 -12.07 -3.98 19.35
N PRO A 131 -12.40 -5.26 19.59
CA PRO A 131 -11.64 -6.09 20.51
C PRO A 131 -10.15 -6.06 20.13
N TRP A 132 -9.27 -6.09 21.12
CA TRP A 132 -7.82 -6.01 20.94
C TRP A 132 -7.28 -7.00 19.89
N VAL A 133 -7.87 -8.21 19.80
CA VAL A 133 -7.53 -9.22 18.79
C VAL A 133 -7.73 -8.71 17.35
N TYR A 134 -8.78 -7.94 17.07
CA TYR A 134 -9.01 -7.37 15.74
C TYR A 134 -7.97 -6.29 15.42
N SER A 135 -7.56 -5.49 16.40
CA SER A 135 -6.47 -4.53 16.22
C SER A 135 -5.15 -5.21 15.88
N ILE A 136 -4.82 -6.35 16.51
CA ILE A 136 -3.62 -7.12 16.18
C ILE A 136 -3.69 -7.66 14.74
N LEU A 137 -4.82 -8.25 14.35
CA LEU A 137 -4.98 -8.76 12.98
C LEU A 137 -4.85 -7.64 11.93
N ILE A 138 -5.37 -6.46 12.23
CA ILE A 138 -5.24 -5.29 11.35
C ILE A 138 -3.78 -4.82 11.28
N LEU A 139 -3.08 -4.71 12.41
CA LEU A 139 -1.66 -4.33 12.42
C LEU A 139 -0.78 -5.33 11.67
N LEU A 140 -1.02 -6.63 11.87
CA LEU A 140 -0.33 -7.69 11.13
C LEU A 140 -0.60 -7.55 9.63
N ASN A 141 -1.84 -7.29 9.24
CA ASN A 141 -2.19 -7.11 7.84
C ASN A 141 -1.47 -5.90 7.21
N ILE A 142 -1.43 -4.76 7.92
CA ILE A 142 -0.67 -3.58 7.50
C ILE A 142 0.81 -3.93 7.32
N LEU A 143 1.40 -4.63 8.27
CA LEU A 143 2.79 -5.09 8.21
C LEU A 143 3.06 -5.96 6.97
N LEU A 144 2.16 -6.92 6.69
CA LEU A 144 2.27 -7.78 5.51
C LEU A 144 2.18 -6.99 4.19
N THR A 145 1.38 -5.92 4.14
CA THR A 145 1.29 -5.07 2.93
C THR A 145 2.52 -4.17 2.70
N LEU A 146 3.44 -4.04 3.66
CA LEU A 146 4.62 -3.21 3.48
C LEU A 146 5.52 -3.78 2.39
N TRP A 147 5.90 -5.05 2.49
CA TRP A 147 6.89 -5.64 1.59
C TRP A 147 6.48 -5.59 0.11
N PRO A 148 5.27 -6.05 -0.28
CA PRO A 148 4.85 -6.04 -1.68
C PRO A 148 4.71 -4.63 -2.27
N LEU A 149 4.69 -3.59 -1.44
CA LEU A 149 4.50 -2.21 -1.90
C LEU A 149 5.79 -1.38 -1.84
N PHE A 150 6.61 -1.55 -0.80
CA PHE A 150 7.90 -0.88 -0.72
C PHE A 150 8.90 -1.43 -1.71
N TRP A 151 8.96 -2.75 -1.87
CA TRP A 151 10.00 -3.37 -2.68
C TRP A 151 9.94 -2.93 -4.16
N PRO A 152 8.79 -2.95 -4.84
CA PRO A 152 8.71 -2.55 -6.24
C PRO A 152 9.01 -1.06 -6.46
N LEU A 153 8.51 -0.20 -5.56
CA LEU A 153 8.79 1.24 -5.61
C LEU A 153 10.29 1.53 -5.41
N PHE A 154 10.94 0.82 -4.51
CA PHE A 154 12.38 0.95 -4.27
C PHE A 154 13.21 0.50 -5.47
N ILE A 155 12.87 -0.64 -6.08
CA ILE A 155 13.57 -1.14 -7.27
C ILE A 155 13.43 -0.17 -8.44
N ASN A 156 12.24 0.39 -8.68
CA ASN A 156 12.05 1.37 -9.76
C ASN A 156 12.80 2.67 -9.52
N PHE A 157 12.85 3.14 -8.28
CA PHE A 157 13.69 4.27 -7.90
C PHE A 157 15.16 3.99 -8.20
N MET A 158 15.69 2.83 -7.76
CA MET A 158 17.08 2.45 -7.99
C MET A 158 17.40 2.25 -9.48
N GLY A 159 16.54 1.55 -10.22
CA GLY A 159 16.71 1.31 -11.66
C GLY A 159 16.71 2.62 -12.46
N SER A 160 15.76 3.52 -12.17
CA SER A 160 15.72 4.85 -12.78
C SER A 160 16.97 5.67 -12.44
N ALA A 161 17.43 5.63 -11.18
CA ALA A 161 18.61 6.37 -10.74
C ALA A 161 19.90 5.87 -11.40
N MET A 162 20.07 4.55 -11.50
CA MET A 162 21.21 3.93 -12.18
C MET A 162 21.25 4.33 -13.65
N ASN A 163 20.12 4.24 -14.35
CA ASN A 163 20.02 4.61 -15.76
C ASN A 163 20.29 6.11 -15.98
N ALA A 164 19.73 6.98 -15.14
CA ALA A 164 20.00 8.42 -15.19
C ALA A 164 21.48 8.75 -14.94
N SER A 165 22.13 8.05 -14.00
CA SER A 165 23.56 8.24 -13.70
C SER A 165 24.49 7.78 -14.83
N ALA A 166 24.05 6.79 -15.61
CA ALA A 166 24.79 6.29 -16.77
C ALA A 166 24.66 7.19 -18.01
N GLY A 167 23.87 8.27 -17.94
CA GLY A 167 23.67 9.21 -19.04
C GLY A 167 22.74 8.70 -20.14
N TRP A 168 21.91 7.69 -19.83
CA TRP A 168 20.83 7.24 -20.69
C TRP A 168 19.61 8.17 -20.60
#